data_AF-A0A5A8DV76-F1
#
_entry.id   AF-A0A5A8DV76-F1
#
_cell.length_a   1.000
_cell.length_b   1.000
_cell.length_c   1.000
_cell.angle_alpha   90.00
_cell.angle_beta   90.00
_cell.angle_gamma   90.00
#
_symmetry.space_group_name_H-M   'P 1'
#
loop_
_entity.id
_entity.type
_entity.pdbx_description
1 polymer ?
#
loop_
_entity_poly.entity_id
_entity_poly.type
_entity_poly.pdbx_seq_one_letter_code
_entity_poly.pdbx_strand_id
1 'polypeptide(L)'
;MAAWNRYAGACVSESGPGSSGRDVATVPQAEGSSLTAQAFFKDFVAPRKPLLVRGHLSDEAWTLSARWSLAWFEARAGPERVKVEVRDPEAGSGRSFGQGREVEMPVAALCKHVREGGEALYMTTQDLTHDADGRPALFGTPVTCLSDCFPVRPRLAGNLIPANLNIWLGRSAAGSSSGLHHDFHDNLYLLLRGRKRFRLFAPSDAGRLPMVGTITAVHPNGRFQYEGETVNADGSDAGASAAQAAADAQAAASRELEEAEAAVERGEPGAGARLERAEAALDAAMEAVLDAEAGGEGAASDEDEDEDEDGFPAGGDEEDDEAEAMDAAEMERLWKKTARSAEARKAAAAAAAAAAPAASSSSSSSPPAAAAAAASSSPLPEGVSSSSAGAAAVGSARPAWRVGDALPPAKDPPKNFCTVTSDQARAIPGTSMLEVEVHAGDMLYLPAGWYHEVVSLDAVQSPEAPASASAEAKAAAAMSGAATRAQLAAAAAEGKEADLPYHCAMNYWFHPPDADEFEAPYTSGFWARDWEERDLDA
;
A
#
# COMPACT_ATOMS: atom_id res chain seq x y z
N MET A 1 5.45 -24.76 -6.90
CA MET A 1 5.20 -23.47 -7.59
C MET A 1 6.45 -23.11 -8.39
N ALA A 2 6.41 -22.08 -9.24
CA ALA A 2 7.62 -21.57 -9.90
C ALA A 2 8.51 -20.84 -8.87
N ALA A 3 9.82 -20.77 -9.09
CA ALA A 3 10.77 -20.23 -8.11
C ALA A 3 10.52 -18.75 -7.73
N TRP A 4 9.87 -17.99 -8.61
CA TRP A 4 9.49 -16.59 -8.37
C TRP A 4 8.22 -16.43 -7.51
N ASN A 5 7.38 -17.45 -7.39
CA ASN A 5 6.22 -17.44 -6.48
C ASN A 5 6.61 -18.12 -5.16
N ARG A 6 6.90 -17.30 -4.14
CA ARG A 6 7.34 -17.72 -2.80
C ARG A 6 6.20 -17.70 -1.77
N TYR A 7 4.94 -17.54 -2.19
CA TYR A 7 3.78 -17.45 -1.30
C TYR A 7 3.72 -18.64 -0.32
N ALA A 8 3.57 -18.34 0.97
CA ALA A 8 3.57 -19.32 2.06
C ALA A 8 2.23 -19.38 2.82
N GLY A 9 1.29 -18.49 2.51
CA GLY A 9 0.01 -18.37 3.20
C GLY A 9 -1.06 -19.38 2.77
N ALA A 10 -2.28 -19.18 3.28
CA ALA A 10 -3.42 -20.05 3.01
C ALA A 10 -3.73 -20.14 1.51
N CYS A 11 -3.93 -21.38 1.04
CA CYS A 11 -4.41 -21.69 -0.31
C CYS A 11 -5.89 -22.08 -0.26
N VAL A 12 -6.61 -21.94 -1.37
CA VAL A 12 -7.97 -22.51 -1.49
C VAL A 12 -7.84 -24.03 -1.66
N SER A 13 -8.23 -24.80 -0.64
CA SER A 13 -8.20 -26.27 -0.72
C SER A 13 -9.33 -26.79 -1.60
N GLU A 14 -9.02 -27.66 -2.56
CA GLU A 14 -10.04 -28.51 -3.19
C GLU A 14 -10.80 -29.29 -2.12
N SER A 15 -12.13 -29.40 -2.26
CA SER A 15 -12.94 -30.19 -1.32
C SER A 15 -12.55 -31.67 -1.41
N GLY A 16 -12.49 -32.35 -0.26
CA GLY A 16 -11.91 -33.69 -0.15
C GLY A 16 -12.57 -34.72 -1.08
N PRO A 17 -11.85 -35.80 -1.46
CA PRO A 17 -12.25 -36.69 -2.55
C PRO A 17 -13.60 -37.39 -2.29
N GLY A 18 -14.67 -36.81 -2.84
CA GLY A 18 -16.05 -37.29 -2.68
C GLY A 18 -17.15 -36.39 -3.25
N SER A 19 -16.91 -35.08 -3.39
CA SER A 19 -17.88 -34.11 -3.94
C SER A 19 -18.00 -34.20 -5.47
N SER A 20 -19.07 -34.84 -5.96
CA SER A 20 -19.36 -34.95 -7.40
C SER A 20 -19.96 -33.67 -7.98
N GLY A 21 -19.20 -32.57 -7.96
CA GLY A 21 -19.39 -31.42 -8.84
C GLY A 21 -19.63 -30.06 -8.18
N ARG A 22 -18.82 -29.07 -8.58
CA ARG A 22 -19.04 -27.62 -8.45
C ARG A 22 -19.17 -26.99 -7.06
N ASP A 23 -19.09 -27.73 -5.97
CA ASP A 23 -19.03 -27.17 -4.61
C ASP A 23 -18.02 -26.02 -4.53
N VAL A 24 -18.51 -24.84 -4.16
CA VAL A 24 -17.68 -23.64 -3.96
C VAL A 24 -17.28 -23.62 -2.50
N ALA A 25 -15.98 -23.60 -2.22
CA ALA A 25 -15.50 -23.46 -0.85
C ALA A 25 -15.86 -22.06 -0.31
N THR A 26 -16.24 -21.98 0.96
CA THR A 26 -16.71 -20.75 1.58
C THR A 26 -15.62 -20.09 2.43
N VAL A 27 -15.62 -18.75 2.47
CA VAL A 27 -14.78 -18.00 3.41
C VAL A 27 -15.22 -18.32 4.85
N PRO A 28 -14.29 -18.57 5.79
CA PRO A 28 -14.63 -18.79 7.20
C PRO A 28 -15.34 -17.58 7.80
N GLN A 29 -16.09 -17.78 8.89
CA GLN A 29 -16.90 -16.74 9.50
C GLN A 29 -16.64 -16.66 11.02
N ALA A 30 -16.65 -15.45 11.57
CA ALA A 30 -16.54 -15.20 13.01
C ALA A 30 -17.45 -14.03 13.44
N GLU A 31 -17.91 -14.01 14.69
CA GLU A 31 -18.67 -12.89 15.25
C GLU A 31 -17.71 -11.81 15.76
N GLY A 32 -17.78 -10.59 15.23
CA GLY A 32 -16.85 -9.50 15.54
C GLY A 32 -16.85 -9.09 17.01
N SER A 33 -17.97 -9.26 17.71
CA SER A 33 -18.11 -9.06 19.15
C SER A 33 -17.33 -10.06 20.01
N SER A 34 -16.84 -11.17 19.41
CA SER A 34 -16.08 -12.23 20.08
C SER A 34 -14.61 -12.31 19.63
N LEU A 35 -14.24 -11.58 18.58
CA LEU A 35 -12.96 -11.71 17.90
C LEU A 35 -11.95 -10.69 18.46
N THR A 36 -10.93 -11.18 19.18
CA THR A 36 -9.84 -10.34 19.68
C THR A 36 -8.80 -10.08 18.58
N ALA A 37 -8.09 -8.95 18.65
CA ALA A 37 -7.04 -8.61 17.69
C ALA A 37 -5.95 -9.69 17.58
N GLN A 38 -5.52 -10.26 18.70
CA GLN A 38 -4.51 -11.33 18.73
C GLN A 38 -5.01 -12.63 18.08
N ALA A 39 -6.30 -12.98 18.24
CA ALA A 39 -6.90 -14.14 17.58
C ALA A 39 -7.11 -13.89 16.08
N PHE A 40 -7.60 -12.70 15.72
CA PHE A 40 -7.68 -12.25 14.33
C PHE A 40 -6.33 -12.33 13.63
N PHE A 41 -5.29 -11.79 14.27
CA PHE A 41 -3.94 -11.81 13.71
C PHE A 41 -3.41 -13.22 13.52
N LYS A 42 -3.42 -14.02 14.59
CA LYS A 42 -2.84 -15.38 14.60
C LYS A 42 -3.58 -16.36 13.68
N ASP A 43 -4.91 -16.35 13.70
CA ASP A 43 -5.71 -17.38 13.02
C ASP A 43 -6.09 -16.99 11.57
N PHE A 44 -5.87 -15.72 11.19
CA PHE A 44 -6.25 -15.19 9.87
C PHE A 44 -5.20 -14.26 9.22
N VAL A 45 -4.63 -13.29 9.92
CA VAL A 45 -3.70 -12.32 9.31
C VAL A 45 -2.36 -12.93 8.94
N ALA A 46 -1.63 -13.48 9.92
CA ALA A 46 -0.35 -14.15 9.70
C ALA A 46 -0.45 -15.33 8.70
N PRO A 47 -1.42 -16.28 8.82
CA PRO A 47 -1.61 -17.33 7.82
C PRO A 47 -2.22 -16.84 6.49
N ARG A 48 -2.32 -15.52 6.24
CA ARG A 48 -2.80 -14.88 5.00
C ARG A 48 -4.13 -15.46 4.51
N LYS A 49 -5.12 -15.52 5.41
CA LYS A 49 -6.38 -16.25 5.23
C LYS A 49 -7.59 -15.30 5.31
N PRO A 50 -8.42 -15.19 4.26
CA PRO A 50 -9.62 -14.35 4.27
C PRO A 50 -10.62 -14.74 5.36
N LEU A 51 -11.35 -13.75 5.89
CA LEU A 51 -12.34 -13.92 6.97
C LEU A 51 -13.55 -13.01 6.79
N LEU A 52 -14.76 -13.56 6.84
CA LEU A 52 -15.99 -12.79 7.00
C LEU A 52 -16.27 -12.58 8.49
N VAL A 53 -16.20 -11.33 8.95
CA VAL A 53 -16.58 -10.95 10.32
C VAL A 53 -18.04 -10.47 10.30
N ARG A 54 -18.87 -11.08 11.14
CA ARG A 54 -20.27 -10.69 11.35
C ARG A 54 -20.34 -9.52 12.33
N GLY A 55 -21.16 -8.53 11.99
CA GLY A 55 -21.32 -7.31 12.79
C GLY A 55 -20.22 -6.27 12.56
N HIS A 56 -20.46 -5.08 13.10
CA HIS A 56 -19.58 -3.93 12.99
C HIS A 56 -18.35 -4.00 13.91
N LEU A 57 -17.43 -3.06 13.73
CA LEU A 57 -16.42 -2.72 14.73
C LEU A 57 -17.08 -2.39 16.08
N SER A 58 -16.44 -2.82 17.18
CA SER A 58 -16.88 -2.61 18.55
C SER A 58 -16.31 -1.33 19.20
N ASP A 59 -15.52 -0.58 18.44
CA ASP A 59 -14.91 0.70 18.80
C ASP A 59 -15.96 1.78 19.05
N GLU A 60 -15.86 2.50 20.18
CA GLU A 60 -16.81 3.57 20.55
C GLU A 60 -16.84 4.73 19.55
N ALA A 61 -15.73 4.97 18.83
CA ALA A 61 -15.65 5.94 17.75
C ALA A 61 -16.44 5.52 16.50
N TRP A 62 -16.74 4.23 16.30
CA TRP A 62 -17.45 3.72 15.12
C TRP A 62 -18.95 4.05 15.17
N THR A 63 -19.27 5.30 14.82
CA THR A 63 -20.65 5.80 14.73
C THR A 63 -21.18 5.80 13.29
N LEU A 64 -20.31 5.59 12.29
CA LEU A 64 -20.63 5.70 10.86
C LEU A 64 -21.83 4.84 10.45
N SER A 65 -21.88 3.56 10.79
CA SER A 65 -22.97 2.66 10.37
C SER A 65 -24.36 3.05 10.91
N ALA A 66 -24.40 3.67 12.10
CA ALA A 66 -25.62 4.17 12.72
C ALA A 66 -26.06 5.54 12.14
N ARG A 67 -25.08 6.38 11.75
CA ARG A 67 -25.32 7.72 11.17
C ARG A 67 -25.62 7.69 9.66
N TRP A 68 -25.21 6.65 8.94
CA TRP A 68 -25.14 6.68 7.46
C TRP A 68 -26.49 6.82 6.74
N SER A 69 -26.66 7.94 6.02
CA SER A 69 -27.66 8.14 4.96
C SER A 69 -27.06 9.03 3.86
N LEU A 70 -27.69 9.10 2.67
CA LEU A 70 -27.22 9.98 1.59
C LEU A 70 -27.36 11.47 1.98
N ALA A 71 -28.46 11.85 2.63
CA ALA A 71 -28.68 13.20 3.16
C ALA A 71 -27.74 13.53 4.31
N TRP A 72 -27.38 12.58 5.18
CA TRP A 72 -26.36 12.80 6.22
C TRP A 72 -24.98 13.04 5.60
N PHE A 73 -24.59 12.22 4.62
CA PHE A 73 -23.32 12.35 3.92
C PHE A 73 -23.26 13.64 3.08
N GLU A 74 -24.33 13.99 2.38
CA GLU A 74 -24.49 15.24 1.64
C GLU A 74 -24.50 16.47 2.55
N ALA A 75 -25.11 16.41 3.73
CA ALA A 75 -25.05 17.51 4.70
C ALA A 75 -23.65 17.70 5.31
N ARG A 76 -22.80 16.67 5.27
CA ARG A 76 -21.48 16.64 5.93
C ARG A 76 -20.30 16.90 5.00
N ALA A 77 -20.39 16.44 3.75
CA ALA A 77 -19.34 16.58 2.73
C ALA A 77 -19.86 17.18 1.41
N GLY A 78 -21.15 17.55 1.30
CA GLY A 78 -21.80 17.95 0.03
C GLY A 78 -21.09 18.98 -0.86
N PRO A 79 -20.47 20.04 -0.31
CA PRO A 79 -19.70 21.02 -1.09
C PRO A 79 -18.38 20.47 -1.65
N GLU A 80 -17.81 19.46 -0.98
CA GLU A 80 -16.50 18.91 -1.29
C GLU A 80 -16.46 18.21 -2.63
N ARG A 81 -15.30 18.25 -3.30
CA ARG A 81 -15.11 17.69 -4.64
C ARG A 81 -14.46 16.31 -4.58
N VAL A 82 -15.00 15.39 -5.37
CA VAL A 82 -14.55 13.99 -5.44
C VAL A 82 -14.45 13.55 -6.90
N LYS A 83 -13.48 12.68 -7.19
CA LYS A 83 -13.47 11.90 -8.44
C LYS A 83 -14.50 10.80 -8.38
N VAL A 84 -15.25 10.64 -9.48
CA VAL A 84 -16.17 9.53 -9.70
C VAL A 84 -15.89 8.91 -11.06
N GLU A 85 -15.91 7.59 -11.13
CA GLU A 85 -15.87 6.84 -12.37
C GLU A 85 -17.21 6.97 -13.10
N VAL A 86 -17.18 7.37 -14.37
CA VAL A 86 -18.34 7.28 -15.26
C VAL A 86 -18.33 5.92 -15.94
N ARG A 87 -19.32 5.11 -15.58
CA ARG A 87 -19.61 3.79 -16.16
C ARG A 87 -20.39 3.97 -17.45
N ASP A 88 -19.95 3.30 -18.52
CA ASP A 88 -20.58 3.35 -19.82
C ASP A 88 -21.78 2.36 -19.89
N PRO A 89 -23.03 2.83 -20.05
CA PRO A 89 -24.19 1.93 -20.07
C PRO A 89 -24.25 1.00 -21.28
N GLU A 90 -23.58 1.34 -22.39
CA GLU A 90 -23.65 0.57 -23.63
C GLU A 90 -22.55 -0.51 -23.74
N ALA A 91 -21.51 -0.46 -22.90
CA ALA A 91 -20.40 -1.42 -22.90
C ALA A 91 -20.81 -2.86 -22.51
N GLY A 92 -21.88 -3.00 -21.72
CA GLY A 92 -22.37 -4.29 -21.22
C GLY A 92 -21.37 -5.02 -20.31
N SER A 93 -21.67 -6.27 -19.95
CA SER A 93 -20.83 -7.10 -19.07
C SER A 93 -19.63 -7.75 -19.79
N GLY A 94 -19.08 -7.10 -20.83
CA GLY A 94 -18.21 -7.76 -21.82
C GLY A 94 -16.72 -7.41 -21.76
N ARG A 95 -16.40 -6.12 -21.61
CA ARG A 95 -15.08 -5.46 -21.43
C ARG A 95 -15.36 -3.97 -21.15
N SER A 96 -14.51 -3.20 -20.49
CA SER A 96 -13.14 -3.47 -20.01
C SER A 96 -12.95 -2.90 -18.60
N PHE A 97 -12.61 -3.76 -17.65
CA PHE A 97 -12.46 -3.37 -16.24
C PHE A 97 -11.16 -2.57 -16.03
N GLY A 98 -11.18 -1.60 -15.11
CA GLY A 98 -10.06 -0.68 -14.87
C GLY A 98 -9.90 0.46 -15.89
N GLN A 99 -10.62 0.44 -17.03
CA GLN A 99 -10.56 1.50 -18.05
C GLN A 99 -11.56 2.65 -17.80
N GLY A 100 -11.87 2.93 -16.53
CA GLY A 100 -12.86 3.93 -16.11
C GLY A 100 -12.54 5.34 -16.59
N ARG A 101 -13.58 6.11 -16.93
CA ARG A 101 -13.47 7.54 -17.27
C ARG A 101 -13.80 8.38 -16.04
N GLU A 102 -12.78 8.91 -15.36
CA GLU A 102 -12.96 9.70 -14.14
C GLU A 102 -13.39 11.14 -14.42
N VAL A 103 -14.37 11.64 -13.67
CA VAL A 103 -14.84 13.03 -13.68
C VAL A 103 -14.94 13.56 -12.26
N GLU A 104 -14.78 14.86 -12.08
CA GLU A 104 -14.65 15.47 -10.74
C GLU A 104 -15.83 16.40 -10.41
N MET A 105 -16.59 16.08 -9.37
CA MET A 105 -17.84 16.75 -9.03
C MET A 105 -18.05 16.91 -7.50
N PRO A 106 -18.95 17.80 -7.05
CA PRO A 106 -19.33 17.88 -5.64
C PRO A 106 -20.01 16.61 -5.14
N VAL A 107 -19.78 16.22 -3.89
CA VAL A 107 -20.45 15.07 -3.23
C VAL A 107 -21.97 15.20 -3.29
N ALA A 108 -22.52 16.43 -3.16
CA ALA A 108 -23.96 16.66 -3.31
C ALA A 108 -24.50 16.31 -4.70
N ALA A 109 -23.70 16.50 -5.76
CA ALA A 109 -24.09 16.12 -7.13
C ALA A 109 -24.14 14.58 -7.29
N LEU A 110 -23.19 13.86 -6.68
CA LEU A 110 -23.21 12.39 -6.62
C LEU A 110 -24.39 11.87 -5.78
N CYS A 111 -24.60 12.41 -4.58
CA CYS A 111 -25.71 12.01 -3.70
C CYS A 111 -27.06 12.23 -4.39
N LYS A 112 -27.22 13.36 -5.08
CA LYS A 112 -28.39 13.63 -5.94
C LYS A 112 -28.53 12.63 -7.09
N HIS A 113 -27.45 12.29 -7.80
CA HIS A 113 -27.49 11.29 -8.89
C HIS A 113 -27.98 9.92 -8.40
N VAL A 114 -27.43 9.43 -7.28
CA VAL A 114 -27.83 8.15 -6.67
C VAL A 114 -29.27 8.21 -6.17
N ARG A 115 -29.68 9.29 -5.49
CA ARG A 115 -31.06 9.51 -5.00
C ARG A 115 -32.08 9.57 -6.14
N GLU A 116 -31.70 10.10 -7.30
CA GLU A 116 -32.50 10.08 -8.53
C GLU A 116 -32.40 8.77 -9.33
N GLY A 117 -31.82 7.71 -8.75
CA GLY A 117 -31.76 6.37 -9.36
C GLY A 117 -30.76 6.23 -10.51
N GLY A 118 -29.76 7.11 -10.60
CA GLY A 118 -28.70 7.04 -11.60
C GLY A 118 -27.63 6.00 -11.23
N GLU A 119 -27.23 5.18 -12.21
CA GLU A 119 -26.31 4.03 -12.05
C GLU A 119 -24.98 4.23 -12.81
N ALA A 120 -24.82 5.39 -13.46
CA ALA A 120 -23.68 5.70 -14.33
C ALA A 120 -22.46 6.27 -13.58
N LEU A 121 -22.60 6.62 -12.29
CA LEU A 121 -21.53 7.19 -11.48
C LEU A 121 -21.17 6.27 -10.31
N TYR A 122 -19.87 6.12 -10.06
CA TYR A 122 -19.34 5.36 -8.93
C TYR A 122 -18.17 6.11 -8.28
N MET A 123 -18.29 6.41 -6.98
CA MET A 123 -17.15 6.90 -6.21
C MET A 123 -16.21 5.74 -5.92
N THR A 124 -15.00 5.86 -6.44
CA THR A 124 -13.88 4.93 -6.33
C THR A 124 -12.93 5.38 -5.21
N THR A 125 -11.68 4.90 -5.19
CA THR A 125 -10.61 5.39 -4.30
C THR A 125 -10.49 6.92 -4.29
N GLN A 126 -10.16 7.49 -3.13
CA GLN A 126 -9.91 8.91 -2.97
C GLN A 126 -8.48 9.29 -3.38
N ASP A 127 -8.30 10.50 -3.93
CA ASP A 127 -6.97 11.09 -4.10
C ASP A 127 -6.39 11.46 -2.73
N LEU A 128 -5.12 11.16 -2.51
CA LEU A 128 -4.40 11.53 -1.29
C LEU A 128 -3.58 12.79 -1.51
N THR A 129 -3.62 13.70 -0.55
CA THR A 129 -2.61 14.77 -0.42
C THR A 129 -1.29 14.14 0.02
N HIS A 130 -0.19 14.73 -0.41
CA HIS A 130 1.16 14.36 0.04
C HIS A 130 1.75 15.55 0.80
N ASP A 131 2.63 15.27 1.77
CA ASP A 131 3.39 16.28 2.51
C ASP A 131 4.65 16.75 1.74
N ALA A 132 5.56 17.44 2.42
CA ALA A 132 6.78 17.98 1.82
C ALA A 132 7.73 16.88 1.34
N ASP A 133 7.75 15.74 2.04
CA ASP A 133 8.63 14.59 1.81
C ASP A 133 8.01 13.60 0.80
N GLY A 134 6.92 14.01 0.14
CA GLY A 134 6.21 13.22 -0.88
C GLY A 134 5.38 12.06 -0.31
N ARG A 135 5.17 12.03 1.01
CA ARG A 135 4.52 10.93 1.72
C ARG A 135 3.00 11.15 1.79
N PRO A 136 2.17 10.12 1.52
CA PRO A 136 0.72 10.28 1.41
C PRO A 136 0.05 10.40 2.77
N ALA A 137 -1.01 11.21 2.85
CA ALA A 137 -1.96 11.23 3.95
C ALA A 137 -2.85 9.96 3.95
N LEU A 138 -3.29 9.49 5.13
CA LEU A 138 -4.04 8.24 5.26
C LEU A 138 -5.45 8.23 4.61
N PHE A 139 -6.03 9.38 4.31
CA PHE A 139 -7.33 9.44 3.63
C PHE A 139 -7.60 10.78 2.99
N GLY A 140 -8.18 10.74 1.80
CA GLY A 140 -8.58 11.93 1.04
C GLY A 140 -10.01 12.38 1.30
N THR A 141 -10.36 13.53 0.73
CA THR A 141 -11.75 13.99 0.63
C THR A 141 -12.58 12.96 -0.16
N PRO A 142 -13.72 12.48 0.37
CA PRO A 142 -14.55 13.08 1.43
C PRO A 142 -14.42 12.40 2.81
N VAL A 143 -13.51 11.43 2.98
CA VAL A 143 -13.30 10.69 4.25
C VAL A 143 -12.79 11.63 5.35
N THR A 144 -12.03 12.66 4.98
CA THR A 144 -11.63 13.79 5.83
C THR A 144 -12.78 14.47 6.57
N CYS A 145 -13.99 14.54 5.99
CA CYS A 145 -15.18 15.11 6.63
C CYS A 145 -15.86 14.15 7.62
N LEU A 146 -15.41 12.89 7.70
CA LEU A 146 -16.03 11.78 8.43
C LEU A 146 -15.14 11.23 9.56
N SER A 147 -13.96 11.82 9.79
CA SER A 147 -12.91 11.30 10.70
C SER A 147 -13.33 11.19 12.18
N ASP A 148 -14.33 11.94 12.62
CA ASP A 148 -14.95 11.81 13.96
C ASP A 148 -15.92 10.60 14.08
N CYS A 149 -16.16 9.87 13.00
CA CYS A 149 -17.17 8.81 12.93
C CYS A 149 -16.59 7.38 12.91
N PHE A 150 -15.26 7.24 12.99
CA PHE A 150 -14.54 5.96 12.98
C PHE A 150 -13.18 6.08 13.70
N PRO A 151 -12.59 4.98 14.23
CA PRO A 151 -11.20 4.97 14.67
C PRO A 151 -10.25 4.90 13.47
N VAL A 152 -9.12 5.60 13.48
CA VAL A 152 -8.13 5.55 12.37
C VAL A 152 -7.44 4.18 12.30
N ARG A 153 -7.10 3.62 13.47
CA ARG A 153 -6.66 2.23 13.64
C ARG A 153 -7.70 1.48 14.52
N PRO A 154 -8.56 0.62 13.95
CA PRO A 154 -9.58 -0.11 14.73
C PRO A 154 -8.97 -1.07 15.75
N ARG A 155 -9.61 -1.25 16.91
CA ARG A 155 -9.16 -2.22 17.95
C ARG A 155 -8.97 -3.64 17.41
N LEU A 156 -9.73 -4.04 16.40
CA LEU A 156 -9.59 -5.36 15.76
C LEU A 156 -8.25 -5.53 15.01
N ALA A 157 -7.67 -4.45 14.49
CA ALA A 157 -6.42 -4.48 13.73
C ALA A 157 -5.18 -4.71 14.63
N GLY A 158 -5.27 -4.37 15.92
CA GLY A 158 -4.13 -4.47 16.84
C GLY A 158 -2.96 -3.62 16.36
N ASN A 159 -1.80 -4.26 16.19
CA ASN A 159 -0.54 -3.61 15.80
C ASN A 159 -0.36 -3.49 14.26
N LEU A 160 -1.38 -3.81 13.45
CA LEU A 160 -1.36 -3.52 12.01
C LEU A 160 -1.47 -2.03 11.75
N ILE A 161 -0.74 -1.56 10.74
CA ILE A 161 -0.57 -0.13 10.45
C ILE A 161 -1.40 0.25 9.22
N PRO A 162 -2.43 1.12 9.38
CA PRO A 162 -3.23 1.62 8.27
C PRO A 162 -2.38 2.36 7.23
N ALA A 163 -2.52 1.95 5.96
CA ALA A 163 -1.92 2.60 4.80
C ALA A 163 -2.86 3.65 4.19
N ASN A 164 -4.15 3.34 4.07
CA ASN A 164 -5.14 4.23 3.47
C ASN A 164 -6.59 3.81 3.83
N LEU A 165 -7.48 4.76 4.11
CA LEU A 165 -8.91 4.54 4.37
C LEU A 165 -9.74 5.12 3.22
N ASN A 166 -10.50 4.28 2.50
CA ASN A 166 -11.34 4.71 1.38
C ASN A 166 -12.83 4.46 1.62
N ILE A 167 -13.67 5.23 0.92
CA ILE A 167 -15.13 5.07 0.90
C ILE A 167 -15.67 4.98 -0.53
N TRP A 168 -16.51 3.97 -0.75
CA TRP A 168 -17.08 3.58 -2.05
C TRP A 168 -18.57 3.84 -2.05
N LEU A 169 -19.10 4.51 -3.08
CA LEU A 169 -20.53 4.82 -3.19
C LEU A 169 -21.01 4.72 -4.63
N GLY A 170 -22.13 4.03 -4.83
CA GLY A 170 -22.86 4.09 -6.08
C GLY A 170 -24.11 3.23 -6.07
N ARG A 171 -24.59 2.93 -7.28
CA ARG A 171 -25.85 2.23 -7.52
C ARG A 171 -25.69 1.24 -8.67
N SER A 172 -26.33 0.08 -8.57
CA SER A 172 -26.53 -0.83 -9.69
C SER A 172 -27.67 -1.83 -9.40
N ALA A 173 -28.77 -1.72 -10.15
CA ALA A 173 -29.92 -2.59 -10.02
C ALA A 173 -29.69 -4.00 -10.61
N ALA A 174 -28.89 -4.10 -11.67
CA ALA A 174 -28.48 -5.37 -12.27
C ALA A 174 -27.20 -5.97 -11.63
N GLY A 175 -26.43 -5.14 -10.93
CA GLY A 175 -25.17 -5.48 -10.31
C GLY A 175 -23.96 -5.08 -11.15
N SER A 176 -22.98 -4.43 -10.51
CA SER A 176 -21.74 -3.97 -11.15
C SER A 176 -20.52 -4.72 -10.61
N SER A 177 -19.77 -5.39 -11.47
CA SER A 177 -18.50 -6.04 -11.14
C SER A 177 -17.33 -5.06 -11.16
N SER A 178 -16.37 -5.22 -10.24
CA SER A 178 -15.05 -4.57 -10.30
C SER A 178 -14.17 -5.11 -11.43
N GLY A 179 -14.47 -6.31 -11.95
CA GLY A 179 -13.48 -7.15 -12.62
C GLY A 179 -12.61 -7.93 -11.63
N LEU A 180 -11.88 -8.93 -12.11
CA LEU A 180 -10.95 -9.73 -11.32
C LEU A 180 -9.59 -9.02 -11.24
N HIS A 181 -9.13 -8.76 -10.02
CA HIS A 181 -7.89 -8.01 -9.73
C HIS A 181 -7.35 -8.42 -8.34
N HIS A 182 -6.24 -7.87 -7.87
CA HIS A 182 -5.80 -8.03 -6.47
C HIS A 182 -5.38 -6.69 -5.85
N ASP A 183 -5.40 -6.60 -4.53
CA ASP A 183 -4.91 -5.43 -3.78
C ASP A 183 -3.47 -5.64 -3.29
N PHE A 184 -2.69 -4.56 -3.30
CA PHE A 184 -1.32 -4.54 -2.75
C PHE A 184 -1.26 -4.46 -1.22
N HIS A 185 -2.41 -4.28 -0.56
CA HIS A 185 -2.57 -4.04 0.88
C HIS A 185 -3.56 -5.02 1.49
N ASP A 186 -3.46 -5.22 2.81
CA ASP A 186 -4.43 -6.00 3.57
C ASP A 186 -5.71 -5.20 3.72
N ASN A 187 -6.82 -5.72 3.20
CA ASN A 187 -8.08 -4.98 3.05
C ASN A 187 -9.12 -5.49 4.07
N LEU A 188 -9.48 -4.65 5.04
CA LEU A 188 -10.66 -4.84 5.87
C LEU A 188 -11.81 -4.02 5.29
N TYR A 189 -12.76 -4.69 4.64
CA TYR A 189 -13.85 -4.10 3.86
C TYR A 189 -15.18 -4.14 4.63
N LEU A 190 -15.69 -3.00 5.07
CA LEU A 190 -16.89 -2.85 5.89
C LEU A 190 -18.07 -2.36 5.04
N LEU A 191 -19.16 -3.15 4.97
CA LEU A 191 -20.30 -2.78 4.13
C LEU A 191 -21.34 -1.97 4.93
N LEU A 192 -21.57 -0.72 4.53
CA LEU A 192 -22.52 0.19 5.20
C LEU A 192 -23.94 0.02 4.65
N ARG A 193 -24.09 -0.14 3.33
CA ARG A 193 -25.38 -0.31 2.61
C ARG A 193 -25.20 -1.22 1.39
N GLY A 194 -26.27 -1.90 0.99
CA GLY A 194 -26.26 -2.84 -0.13
C GLY A 194 -25.80 -4.25 0.25
N ARG A 195 -25.43 -5.03 -0.77
CA ARG A 195 -24.83 -6.37 -0.66
C ARG A 195 -23.67 -6.49 -1.65
N LYS A 196 -22.59 -7.17 -1.28
CA LYS A 196 -21.46 -7.44 -2.18
C LYS A 196 -21.23 -8.95 -2.25
N ARG A 197 -21.07 -9.49 -3.46
CA ARG A 197 -20.60 -10.87 -3.65
C ARG A 197 -19.14 -10.83 -4.10
N PHE A 198 -18.27 -11.38 -3.27
CA PHE A 198 -16.85 -11.53 -3.56
C PHE A 198 -16.57 -12.94 -4.08
N ARG A 199 -15.74 -13.05 -5.11
CA ARG A 199 -15.18 -14.30 -5.63
C ARG A 199 -13.67 -14.22 -5.50
N LEU A 200 -13.03 -15.15 -4.79
CA LEU A 200 -11.62 -15.05 -4.40
C LEU A 200 -10.78 -16.21 -4.95
N PHE A 201 -9.53 -15.95 -5.34
CA PHE A 201 -8.50 -16.96 -5.65
C PHE A 201 -7.21 -16.61 -4.89
N ALA A 202 -6.45 -17.62 -4.46
CA ALA A 202 -5.25 -17.41 -3.64
C ALA A 202 -4.01 -16.96 -4.48
N PRO A 203 -3.03 -16.25 -3.88
CA PRO A 203 -1.77 -15.90 -4.54
C PRO A 203 -0.96 -17.10 -5.08
N SER A 204 -1.25 -18.32 -4.60
CA SER A 204 -0.71 -19.58 -5.16
C SER A 204 -1.08 -19.84 -6.62
N ASP A 205 -2.14 -19.19 -7.13
CA ASP A 205 -2.56 -19.27 -8.53
C ASP A 205 -1.89 -18.24 -9.45
N ALA A 206 -0.96 -17.43 -8.92
CA ALA A 206 -0.13 -16.55 -9.73
C ALA A 206 0.68 -17.36 -10.76
N GLY A 207 0.63 -16.91 -12.02
CA GLY A 207 1.19 -17.63 -13.17
C GLY A 207 0.22 -18.63 -13.82
N ARG A 208 -0.93 -18.93 -13.19
CA ARG A 208 -2.10 -19.51 -13.88
C ARG A 208 -3.05 -18.43 -14.39
N LEU A 209 -3.30 -17.41 -13.56
CA LEU A 209 -4.17 -16.29 -13.89
C LEU A 209 -3.40 -15.26 -14.75
N PRO A 210 -3.88 -14.91 -15.96
CA PRO A 210 -3.20 -13.97 -16.83
C PRO A 210 -3.48 -12.53 -16.40
N MET A 211 -2.42 -11.79 -16.06
CA MET A 211 -2.47 -10.38 -15.62
C MET A 211 -2.32 -9.40 -16.78
N VAL A 212 -2.58 -8.12 -16.51
CA VAL A 212 -2.19 -7.00 -17.38
C VAL A 212 -0.68 -6.75 -17.29
N GLY A 213 -0.09 -6.72 -16.09
CA GLY A 213 1.34 -6.49 -15.91
C GLY A 213 2.17 -7.78 -15.76
N THR A 214 3.45 -7.69 -16.12
CA THR A 214 4.45 -8.75 -15.87
C THR A 214 4.74 -8.89 -14.37
N ILE A 215 4.41 -10.04 -13.77
CA ILE A 215 4.81 -10.36 -12.40
C ILE A 215 6.27 -10.85 -12.40
N THR A 216 7.12 -10.24 -11.58
CA THR A 216 8.52 -10.65 -11.39
C THR A 216 8.69 -11.55 -10.17
N ALA A 217 7.94 -11.30 -9.08
CA ALA A 217 7.93 -12.15 -7.89
C ALA A 217 6.59 -12.09 -7.13
N VAL A 218 6.37 -13.06 -6.24
CA VAL A 218 5.36 -13.03 -5.18
C VAL A 218 6.04 -13.33 -3.85
N HIS A 219 5.92 -12.41 -2.89
CA HIS A 219 6.53 -12.49 -1.56
C HIS A 219 5.82 -13.54 -0.69
N PRO A 220 6.42 -14.01 0.43
CA PRO A 220 5.82 -15.03 1.30
C PRO A 220 4.43 -14.67 1.82
N ASN A 221 4.20 -13.39 2.15
CA ASN A 221 2.91 -12.86 2.58
C ASN A 221 1.89 -12.64 1.44
N GLY A 222 2.24 -12.95 0.19
CA GLY A 222 1.35 -12.84 -0.96
C GLY A 222 1.41 -11.52 -1.71
N ARG A 223 2.18 -10.52 -1.25
CA ARG A 223 2.40 -9.28 -2.02
C ARG A 223 3.03 -9.62 -3.38
N PHE A 224 2.58 -8.94 -4.43
CA PHE A 224 3.09 -9.08 -5.80
C PHE A 224 4.11 -7.99 -6.10
N GLN A 225 5.19 -8.36 -6.77
CA GLN A 225 6.17 -7.45 -7.37
C GLN A 225 6.03 -7.51 -8.89
N TYR A 226 5.95 -6.35 -9.55
CA TYR A 226 5.90 -6.24 -11.01
C TYR A 226 7.26 -5.84 -11.61
N GLU A 227 7.37 -5.99 -12.92
CA GLU A 227 8.46 -5.44 -13.72
C GLU A 227 8.57 -3.93 -13.53
N GLY A 228 9.77 -3.46 -13.17
CA GLY A 228 10.04 -2.05 -12.82
C GLY A 228 9.84 -1.67 -11.35
N GLU A 229 9.56 -2.61 -10.43
CA GLU A 229 9.42 -2.33 -8.99
C GLU A 229 10.54 -2.95 -8.12
N THR A 230 10.95 -2.23 -7.08
CA THR A 230 11.86 -2.68 -6.00
C THR A 230 11.22 -2.45 -4.63
N VAL A 231 10.16 -3.22 -4.33
CA VAL A 231 9.41 -3.10 -3.07
C VAL A 231 9.68 -4.29 -2.13
N ASN A 232 9.64 -4.02 -0.83
CA ASN A 232 9.72 -5.03 0.21
C ASN A 232 8.41 -5.81 0.38
N ALA A 233 8.44 -6.88 1.17
CA ALA A 233 7.26 -7.72 1.45
C ALA A 233 6.17 -6.95 2.21
N ASP A 234 6.57 -6.09 3.16
CA ASP A 234 5.71 -5.13 3.86
C ASP A 234 5.19 -3.98 2.97
N GLY A 235 5.71 -3.89 1.74
CA GLY A 235 5.38 -2.90 0.75
C GLY A 235 6.06 -1.56 0.87
N SER A 236 7.09 -1.42 1.72
CA SER A 236 7.98 -0.26 1.64
C SER A 236 8.71 -0.24 0.29
N ASP A 237 9.22 0.93 -0.08
CA ASP A 237 10.33 0.96 -1.04
C ASP A 237 11.58 0.32 -0.41
N ALA A 238 12.37 -0.41 -1.21
CA ALA A 238 13.54 -1.10 -0.73
C ALA A 238 14.72 -0.17 -0.39
N GLY A 239 14.89 0.93 -1.14
CA GLY A 239 15.92 1.94 -0.89
C GLY A 239 15.58 2.77 0.35
N ALA A 240 14.37 3.31 0.44
CA ALA A 240 13.93 4.09 1.60
C ALA A 240 14.00 3.30 2.92
N SER A 241 13.62 2.00 2.89
CA SER A 241 13.76 1.15 4.07
C SER A 241 15.20 0.74 4.37
N ALA A 242 16.09 0.69 3.39
CA ALA A 242 17.52 0.43 3.61
C ALA A 242 18.21 1.65 4.23
N ALA A 243 17.99 2.85 3.69
CA ALA A 243 18.51 4.10 4.23
C ALA A 243 18.05 4.33 5.68
N GLN A 244 16.76 4.11 5.97
CA GLN A 244 16.26 4.18 7.34
C GLN A 244 16.89 3.12 8.26
N ALA A 245 17.10 1.89 7.79
CA ALA A 245 17.75 0.85 8.60
C ALA A 245 19.23 1.15 8.86
N ALA A 246 19.92 1.82 7.94
CA ALA A 246 21.29 2.30 8.13
C ALA A 246 21.33 3.45 9.16
N ALA A 247 20.42 4.43 9.07
CA ALA A 247 20.29 5.51 10.05
C ALA A 247 19.95 4.98 11.46
N ASP A 248 19.07 3.98 11.56
CA ASP A 248 18.78 3.28 12.82
C ASP A 248 20.05 2.65 13.43
N ALA A 249 20.85 1.97 12.59
CA ALA A 249 22.09 1.34 13.00
C ALA A 249 23.14 2.37 13.45
N GLN A 250 23.27 3.48 12.73
CA GLN A 250 24.17 4.59 13.06
C GLN A 250 23.79 5.22 14.41
N ALA A 251 22.50 5.50 14.64
CA ALA A 251 22.01 6.04 15.90
C ALA A 251 22.20 5.05 17.08
N ALA A 252 21.97 3.75 16.84
CA ALA A 252 22.18 2.72 17.85
C ALA A 252 23.68 2.54 18.19
N ALA A 253 24.55 2.53 17.19
CA ALA A 253 26.01 2.45 17.37
C ALA A 253 26.56 3.69 18.07
N SER A 254 26.06 4.89 17.73
CA SER A 254 26.45 6.14 18.40
C SER A 254 26.14 6.12 19.90
N ARG A 255 24.99 5.58 20.30
CA ARG A 255 24.62 5.43 21.72
C ARG A 255 25.43 4.35 22.44
N GLU A 256 25.69 3.22 21.78
CA GLU A 256 26.59 2.17 22.30
C GLU A 256 28.03 2.70 22.49
N LEU A 257 28.48 3.59 21.60
CA LEU A 257 29.77 4.28 21.70
C LEU A 257 29.83 5.20 22.93
N GLU A 258 28.83 6.07 23.13
CA GLU A 258 28.74 6.93 24.33
C GLU A 258 28.73 6.10 25.63
N GLU A 259 27.93 5.02 25.67
CA GLU A 259 27.91 4.11 26.82
C GLU A 259 29.25 3.39 27.04
N ALA A 260 29.98 3.08 25.98
CA ALA A 260 31.28 2.41 26.03
C ALA A 260 32.41 3.35 26.45
N GLU A 261 32.45 4.59 25.95
CA GLU A 261 33.34 5.65 26.43
C GLU A 261 33.11 5.88 27.93
N ALA A 262 31.86 6.06 28.36
CA ALA A 262 31.52 6.25 29.76
C ALA A 262 31.86 5.02 30.63
N ALA A 263 31.80 3.80 30.10
CA ALA A 263 32.27 2.60 30.79
C ALA A 263 33.80 2.56 30.96
N VAL A 264 34.55 3.07 29.99
CA VAL A 264 36.01 3.24 30.08
C VAL A 264 36.36 4.29 31.13
N GLU A 265 35.65 5.42 31.19
CA GLU A 265 35.85 6.44 32.24
C GLU A 265 35.58 5.89 33.65
N ARG A 266 34.55 5.05 33.81
CA ARG A 266 34.24 4.36 35.08
C ARG A 266 35.22 3.23 35.41
N GLY A 267 36.15 2.88 34.50
CA GLY A 267 37.15 1.83 34.70
C GLY A 267 36.58 0.42 34.71
N GLU A 268 35.48 0.17 34.00
CA GLU A 268 34.78 -1.11 34.03
C GLU A 268 35.60 -2.24 33.36
N PRO A 269 35.67 -3.45 33.95
CA PRO A 269 36.42 -4.57 33.37
C PRO A 269 35.92 -4.94 31.97
N GLY A 270 36.79 -4.81 30.97
CA GLY A 270 36.49 -5.10 29.56
C GLY A 270 35.95 -3.92 28.76
N ALA A 271 35.73 -2.74 29.36
CA ALA A 271 35.17 -1.57 28.68
C ALA A 271 35.97 -1.13 27.43
N GLY A 272 37.31 -1.19 27.46
CA GLY A 272 38.12 -0.86 26.28
C GLY A 272 37.84 -1.75 25.06
N ALA A 273 37.47 -3.02 25.28
CA ALA A 273 37.05 -3.91 24.21
C ALA A 273 35.56 -3.74 23.84
N ARG A 274 34.73 -3.14 24.71
CA ARG A 274 33.39 -2.64 24.32
C ARG A 274 33.55 -1.46 23.37
N LEU A 275 34.41 -0.50 23.74
CA LEU A 275 34.71 0.70 22.96
C LEU A 275 35.24 0.37 21.56
N GLU A 276 36.26 -0.48 21.44
CA GLU A 276 36.80 -0.90 20.12
C GLU A 276 35.75 -1.54 19.20
N ARG A 277 34.76 -2.26 19.75
CA ARG A 277 33.63 -2.79 18.97
C ARG A 277 32.58 -1.74 18.66
N ALA A 278 32.39 -0.74 19.51
CA ALA A 278 31.44 0.35 19.30
C ALA A 278 31.95 1.33 18.24
N GLU A 279 33.25 1.67 18.27
CA GLU A 279 33.94 2.43 17.21
C GLU A 279 33.73 1.72 15.85
N ALA A 280 34.11 0.44 15.74
CA ALA A 280 34.00 -0.33 14.51
C ALA A 280 32.54 -0.56 14.04
N ALA A 281 31.56 -0.60 14.96
CA ALA A 281 30.15 -0.69 14.63
C ALA A 281 29.58 0.65 14.11
N LEU A 282 30.08 1.79 14.60
CA LEU A 282 29.69 3.10 14.10
C LEU A 282 30.30 3.37 12.73
N ASP A 283 31.59 3.08 12.54
CA ASP A 283 32.27 3.22 11.25
C ASP A 283 31.50 2.46 10.14
N ALA A 284 31.16 1.19 10.38
CA ALA A 284 30.41 0.35 9.43
C ALA A 284 28.95 0.80 9.24
N ALA A 285 28.33 1.41 10.24
CA ALA A 285 26.97 1.96 10.10
C ALA A 285 26.97 3.28 9.30
N MET A 286 28.03 4.09 9.42
CA MET A 286 28.21 5.30 8.59
C MET A 286 28.47 4.96 7.13
N GLU A 287 29.28 3.93 6.85
CA GLU A 287 29.48 3.38 5.50
C GLU A 287 28.13 2.93 4.89
N ALA A 288 27.30 2.20 5.66
CA ALA A 288 25.98 1.75 5.21
C ALA A 288 24.97 2.88 4.97
N VAL A 289 25.10 4.05 5.62
CA VAL A 289 24.26 5.22 5.32
C VAL A 289 24.65 5.82 3.98
N LEU A 290 25.96 6.03 3.75
CA LEU A 290 26.47 6.58 2.50
C LEU A 290 26.12 5.69 1.29
N ASP A 291 26.25 4.37 1.42
CA ASP A 291 25.84 3.40 0.38
C ASP A 291 24.33 3.49 0.07
N ALA A 292 23.49 3.72 1.07
CA ALA A 292 22.04 3.80 0.90
C ALA A 292 21.58 5.15 0.33
N GLU A 293 22.26 6.25 0.66
CA GLU A 293 22.05 7.57 0.06
C GLU A 293 22.53 7.61 -1.39
N ALA A 294 23.74 7.11 -1.68
CA ALA A 294 24.28 7.01 -3.03
C ALA A 294 23.48 6.06 -3.93
N GLY A 295 22.81 5.04 -3.36
CA GLY A 295 21.87 4.19 -4.07
C GLY A 295 20.55 4.86 -4.46
N GLY A 296 20.26 6.07 -3.95
CA GLY A 296 19.05 6.84 -4.25
C GLY A 296 19.17 7.72 -5.50
N GLU A 297 20.37 8.16 -5.86
CA GLU A 297 20.59 9.00 -7.05
C GLU A 297 20.98 8.17 -8.28
N GLY A 298 20.43 8.55 -9.45
CA GLY A 298 20.60 7.78 -10.68
C GLY A 298 22.02 7.87 -11.23
N ALA A 299 22.78 6.78 -11.12
CA ALA A 299 24.19 6.61 -11.51
C ALA A 299 24.73 7.58 -12.59
N ALA A 300 25.29 8.69 -12.13
CA ALA A 300 26.35 9.40 -12.82
C ALA A 300 27.68 8.84 -12.30
N SER A 301 28.48 8.24 -13.18
CA SER A 301 29.80 7.71 -12.81
C SER A 301 30.84 8.84 -12.84
N ASP A 302 31.40 9.18 -11.69
CA ASP A 302 32.63 9.97 -11.61
C ASP A 302 33.81 9.14 -12.12
N GLU A 303 34.06 9.21 -13.42
CA GLU A 303 35.37 8.95 -14.04
C GLU A 303 35.68 10.15 -14.97
N ASP A 304 36.53 11.06 -14.51
CA ASP A 304 37.46 11.89 -15.30
C ASP A 304 38.29 12.79 -14.33
N GLU A 305 39.17 12.17 -13.52
CA GLU A 305 40.31 12.88 -12.90
C GLU A 305 41.40 13.12 -13.97
N ASP A 306 41.32 14.23 -14.70
CA ASP A 306 42.43 14.73 -15.54
C ASP A 306 42.97 16.05 -14.98
N GLU A 307 44.25 16.04 -14.58
CA GLU A 307 45.01 17.23 -14.20
C GLU A 307 45.34 18.07 -15.45
N ASP A 308 45.01 19.37 -15.48
CA ASP A 308 45.72 20.30 -16.37
C ASP A 308 45.75 21.75 -15.81
N GLU A 309 46.80 22.50 -16.17
CA GLU A 309 47.21 23.78 -15.54
C GLU A 309 46.74 25.03 -16.33
N ASP A 310 46.98 26.23 -15.78
CA ASP A 310 46.82 27.59 -16.37
C ASP A 310 45.41 28.18 -16.61
N GLY A 311 45.15 29.38 -16.07
CA GLY A 311 44.18 30.32 -16.69
C GLY A 311 43.33 31.29 -15.85
N PHE A 312 43.92 32.24 -15.10
CA PHE A 312 43.19 33.48 -14.71
C PHE A 312 42.86 34.32 -15.98
N PRO A 313 41.69 35.00 -16.10
CA PRO A 313 41.43 36.16 -15.23
C PRO A 313 39.97 36.54 -14.88
N ALA A 314 39.78 36.94 -13.62
CA ALA A 314 38.93 38.04 -13.09
C ALA A 314 37.67 38.53 -13.86
N GLY A 315 36.51 38.42 -13.17
CA GLY A 315 35.27 39.17 -13.40
C GLY A 315 34.41 39.14 -12.13
N GLY A 316 33.57 40.16 -11.91
CA GLY A 316 32.59 40.19 -10.80
C GLY A 316 31.27 39.46 -11.14
N ASP A 317 30.25 39.47 -10.28
CA ASP A 317 30.05 40.32 -9.09
C ASP A 317 29.52 39.51 -7.88
N GLU A 318 29.43 40.17 -6.71
CA GLU A 318 28.96 39.63 -5.43
C GLU A 318 27.42 39.67 -5.31
N GLU A 319 26.79 38.64 -4.75
CA GLU A 319 25.53 38.72 -3.98
C GLU A 319 25.40 37.48 -3.07
N ASP A 320 24.74 37.61 -1.91
CA ASP A 320 24.95 36.75 -0.73
C ASP A 320 24.02 35.52 -0.63
N ASP A 321 24.55 34.40 -0.10
CA ASP A 321 23.78 33.29 0.49
C ASP A 321 24.40 32.89 1.86
N GLU A 322 23.67 33.12 2.96
CA GLU A 322 24.13 32.83 4.34
C GLU A 322 23.96 31.34 4.71
N ALA A 323 24.94 30.52 4.37
CA ALA A 323 25.12 29.21 5.00
C ALA A 323 25.99 29.34 6.27
N GLU A 324 25.54 28.81 7.42
CA GLU A 324 26.34 28.83 8.67
C GLU A 324 27.56 27.89 8.56
N ALA A 325 28.67 28.43 8.07
CA ALA A 325 29.96 27.75 8.03
C ALA A 325 30.48 27.51 9.45
N MET A 326 30.57 26.22 9.83
CA MET A 326 31.10 25.78 11.12
C MET A 326 32.51 26.36 11.37
N ASP A 327 32.73 26.95 12.55
CA ASP A 327 33.92 27.77 12.84
C ASP A 327 35.23 27.01 12.54
N ALA A 328 36.12 27.64 11.77
CA ALA A 328 37.44 27.12 11.47
C ALA A 328 38.25 26.80 12.75
N ALA A 329 38.00 27.50 13.87
CA ALA A 329 38.59 27.18 15.17
C ALA A 329 38.05 25.88 15.80
N GLU A 330 36.80 25.47 15.48
CA GLU A 330 36.24 24.17 15.88
C GLU A 330 36.86 23.04 15.03
N MET A 331 36.98 23.23 13.72
CA MET A 331 37.71 22.30 12.85
C MET A 331 39.18 22.15 13.27
N GLU A 332 39.87 23.25 13.58
CA GLU A 332 41.25 23.21 14.06
C GLU A 332 41.36 22.53 15.44
N ARG A 333 40.35 22.68 16.31
CA ARG A 333 40.25 21.99 17.60
C ARG A 333 40.01 20.48 17.42
N LEU A 334 39.17 20.07 16.48
CA LEU A 334 38.94 18.66 16.13
C LEU A 334 40.22 18.02 15.56
N TRP A 335 40.91 18.70 14.63
CA TRP A 335 42.20 18.27 14.10
C TRP A 335 43.28 18.13 15.19
N LYS A 336 43.32 19.07 16.16
CA LYS A 336 44.22 18.98 17.33
C LYS A 336 43.82 17.88 18.32
N LYS A 337 42.54 17.45 18.35
CA LYS A 337 42.07 16.28 19.11
C LYS A 337 42.53 14.98 18.44
N THR A 338 42.28 14.81 17.13
CA THR A 338 42.65 13.60 16.38
C THR A 338 44.16 13.40 16.29
N ALA A 339 44.95 14.48 16.09
CA ALA A 339 46.41 14.41 16.09
C ALA A 339 46.98 13.87 17.42
N ARG A 340 46.41 14.26 18.57
CA ARG A 340 46.81 13.73 19.88
C ARG A 340 46.43 12.25 20.06
N SER A 341 45.28 11.83 19.55
CA SER A 341 44.92 10.41 19.50
C SER A 341 45.87 9.60 18.60
N ALA A 342 46.35 10.17 17.50
CA ALA A 342 47.35 9.54 16.64
C ALA A 342 48.71 9.36 17.35
N GLU A 343 49.18 10.36 18.11
CA GLU A 343 50.38 10.22 18.94
C GLU A 343 50.20 9.15 20.05
N ALA A 344 49.03 9.10 20.70
CA ALA A 344 48.70 8.07 21.68
C ALA A 344 48.68 6.65 21.08
N ARG A 345 48.02 6.47 19.92
CA ARG A 345 48.00 5.23 19.14
C ARG A 345 49.43 4.79 18.77
N LYS A 346 50.30 5.73 18.35
CA LYS A 346 51.71 5.47 18.02
C LYS A 346 52.55 5.07 19.23
N ALA A 347 52.32 5.67 20.40
CA ALA A 347 52.98 5.29 21.65
C ALA A 347 52.57 3.89 22.13
N ALA A 348 51.27 3.55 22.03
CA ALA A 348 50.76 2.22 22.37
C ALA A 348 51.32 1.13 21.44
N ALA A 349 51.35 1.38 20.13
CA ALA A 349 51.93 0.44 19.15
C ALA A 349 53.42 0.18 19.40
N ALA A 350 54.19 1.21 19.77
CA ALA A 350 55.61 1.06 20.12
C ALA A 350 55.83 0.23 21.40
N ALA A 351 54.93 0.32 22.38
CA ALA A 351 54.97 -0.53 23.58
C ALA A 351 54.61 -2.00 23.28
N ALA A 352 53.62 -2.24 22.42
CA ALA A 352 53.25 -3.60 22.00
C ALA A 352 54.34 -4.30 21.19
N ALA A 353 55.01 -3.59 20.28
CA ALA A 353 56.08 -4.13 19.43
C ALA A 353 57.31 -4.64 20.22
N ALA A 354 57.50 -4.19 21.46
CA ALA A 354 58.62 -4.60 22.32
C ALA A 354 58.43 -5.96 23.01
N ALA A 355 57.25 -6.61 22.89
CA ALA A 355 56.83 -7.72 23.75
C ALA A 355 56.77 -9.11 23.09
N ALA A 356 57.04 -9.24 21.79
CA ALA A 356 56.83 -10.49 21.04
C ALA A 356 58.12 -11.19 20.56
N PRO A 357 58.31 -12.51 20.81
CA PRO A 357 59.43 -13.30 20.27
C PRO A 357 59.17 -13.81 18.84
N ALA A 358 60.24 -14.07 18.08
CA ALA A 358 60.16 -14.35 16.65
C ALA A 358 60.13 -15.85 16.28
N ALA A 359 59.35 -16.22 15.27
CA ALA A 359 59.48 -17.49 14.53
C ALA A 359 59.07 -17.37 13.04
N SER A 360 60.01 -17.78 12.20
CA SER A 360 59.98 -18.21 10.78
C SER A 360 58.79 -19.09 10.32
N SER A 361 58.46 -19.32 9.04
CA SER A 361 58.77 -18.70 7.72
C SER A 361 58.16 -19.55 6.56
N SER A 362 58.27 -19.15 5.28
CA SER A 362 57.87 -19.85 4.01
C SER A 362 56.37 -19.76 3.66
N SER A 363 55.85 -19.26 2.52
CA SER A 363 56.14 -19.34 1.04
C SER A 363 55.38 -20.50 0.33
N SER A 364 54.79 -20.39 -0.88
CA SER A 364 54.87 -19.38 -1.96
C SER A 364 53.71 -19.49 -3.00
N SER A 365 53.69 -18.54 -3.96
CA SER A 365 53.30 -18.66 -5.40
C SER A 365 51.83 -18.84 -5.87
N SER A 366 51.49 -18.13 -6.96
CA SER A 366 50.19 -18.06 -7.68
C SER A 366 50.38 -18.28 -9.21
N PRO A 367 49.41 -17.98 -10.12
CA PRO A 367 48.09 -18.60 -10.33
C PRO A 367 48.12 -19.54 -11.59
N PRO A 368 47.81 -19.21 -12.89
CA PRO A 368 46.97 -18.18 -13.57
C PRO A 368 45.93 -18.73 -14.61
N ALA A 369 45.19 -17.81 -15.29
CA ALA A 369 44.61 -17.91 -16.66
C ALA A 369 43.37 -18.82 -16.95
N ALA A 370 42.51 -18.59 -17.97
CA ALA A 370 42.15 -17.41 -18.80
C ALA A 370 40.94 -17.71 -19.76
N ALA A 371 40.53 -16.70 -20.57
CA ALA A 371 39.58 -16.69 -21.71
C ALA A 371 38.06 -16.69 -21.39
N ALA A 372 37.16 -15.82 -21.88
CA ALA A 372 37.11 -14.74 -22.91
C ALA A 372 36.56 -15.12 -24.33
N ALA A 373 35.40 -14.55 -24.69
CA ALA A 373 34.81 -14.31 -26.03
C ALA A 373 33.31 -13.92 -25.86
N ALA A 374 32.63 -13.13 -26.71
CA ALA A 374 33.03 -12.12 -27.71
C ALA A 374 31.80 -11.25 -28.06
N ALA A 375 31.99 -10.08 -28.69
CA ALA A 375 30.93 -9.07 -28.90
C ALA A 375 30.05 -9.28 -30.16
N SER A 376 28.89 -8.61 -30.18
CA SER A 376 28.09 -8.27 -31.37
C SER A 376 27.30 -6.98 -31.09
N SER A 377 27.08 -6.11 -32.08
CA SER A 377 26.69 -4.71 -31.86
C SER A 377 25.57 -4.18 -32.75
N SER A 378 24.79 -3.24 -32.19
CA SER A 378 23.98 -2.21 -32.87
C SER A 378 22.75 -2.68 -33.70
N PRO A 379 21.82 -1.77 -34.08
CA PRO A 379 21.70 -0.34 -33.75
C PRO A 379 20.36 0.09 -33.09
N LEU A 380 20.30 1.36 -32.69
CA LEU A 380 19.08 2.11 -32.32
C LEU A 380 18.11 2.30 -33.51
N PRO A 381 16.86 2.70 -33.23
CA PRO A 381 16.21 3.76 -33.99
C PRO A 381 15.85 4.97 -33.11
N GLU A 382 15.93 6.17 -33.69
CA GLU A 382 15.65 7.45 -33.02
C GLU A 382 14.16 7.84 -33.06
N GLY A 383 13.76 8.70 -32.13
CA GLY A 383 12.92 9.85 -32.45
C GLY A 383 11.39 9.71 -32.39
N VAL A 384 10.81 10.18 -31.28
CA VAL A 384 9.62 11.04 -31.37
C VAL A 384 9.73 12.17 -30.34
N SER A 385 9.56 13.41 -30.79
CA SER A 385 9.65 14.60 -29.93
C SER A 385 8.29 14.93 -29.30
N SER A 386 8.21 14.97 -27.98
CA SER A 386 7.10 15.61 -27.26
C SER A 386 7.46 17.07 -26.96
N SER A 387 6.71 18.02 -27.55
CA SER A 387 6.98 19.45 -27.38
C SER A 387 6.54 19.94 -26.00
N SER A 388 7.46 20.58 -25.27
CA SER A 388 7.19 21.24 -23.99
C SER A 388 6.22 22.43 -24.18
N ALA A 389 4.97 22.25 -23.75
CA ALA A 389 3.91 23.25 -23.88
C ALA A 389 3.76 24.08 -22.59
N GLY A 390 4.53 25.16 -22.51
CA GLY A 390 4.34 26.38 -21.69
C GLY A 390 3.58 26.30 -20.35
N ALA A 391 4.29 26.59 -19.25
CA ALA A 391 3.66 26.93 -17.97
C ALA A 391 2.66 28.09 -18.12
N ALA A 392 1.44 27.93 -17.60
CA ALA A 392 0.36 28.90 -17.75
C ALA A 392 -0.50 29.07 -16.49
N ALA A 393 -0.28 30.20 -15.82
CA ALA A 393 -1.19 30.94 -14.91
C ALA A 393 -2.05 30.19 -13.87
N VAL A 394 -1.84 30.56 -12.61
CA VAL A 394 -2.77 30.33 -11.48
C VAL A 394 -4.17 30.87 -11.78
N GLY A 395 -5.21 30.19 -11.27
CA GLY A 395 -6.48 30.85 -10.94
C GLY A 395 -7.63 30.73 -11.95
N SER A 396 -7.96 29.51 -12.41
CA SER A 396 -9.27 29.25 -13.02
C SER A 396 -9.87 27.96 -12.46
N ALA A 397 -10.94 28.08 -11.67
CA ALA A 397 -11.68 26.94 -11.16
C ALA A 397 -12.39 26.24 -12.32
N ARG A 398 -11.90 25.05 -12.71
CA ARG A 398 -12.53 24.23 -13.74
C ARG A 398 -14.02 24.01 -13.39
N PRO A 399 -14.96 24.25 -14.32
CA PRO A 399 -16.37 24.00 -14.06
C PRO A 399 -16.56 22.51 -13.73
N ALA A 400 -17.26 22.22 -12.64
CA ALA A 400 -17.55 20.84 -12.25
C ALA A 400 -18.35 20.13 -13.35
N TRP A 401 -17.89 18.92 -13.71
CA TRP A 401 -18.49 18.12 -14.78
C TRP A 401 -19.96 17.80 -14.49
N ARG A 402 -20.79 17.85 -15.52
CA ARG A 402 -22.23 17.60 -15.45
C ARG A 402 -22.60 16.37 -16.28
N VAL A 403 -23.61 15.64 -15.82
CA VAL A 403 -24.18 14.50 -16.54
C VAL A 403 -24.69 14.96 -17.92
N GLY A 404 -23.96 14.58 -18.97
CA GLY A 404 -24.19 15.00 -20.36
C GLY A 404 -23.02 15.75 -21.01
N ASP A 405 -22.04 16.21 -20.23
CA ASP A 405 -20.78 16.76 -20.75
C ASP A 405 -19.92 15.64 -21.35
N ALA A 406 -19.08 15.99 -22.34
CA ALA A 406 -18.18 15.04 -22.99
C ALA A 406 -17.23 14.37 -21.97
N LEU A 407 -17.06 13.06 -22.08
CA LEU A 407 -16.22 12.29 -21.17
C LEU A 407 -14.73 12.37 -21.56
N PRO A 408 -13.80 12.32 -20.59
CA PRO A 408 -12.37 12.21 -20.87
C PRO A 408 -11.99 10.88 -21.55
N PRO A 409 -10.75 10.74 -22.06
CA PRO A 409 -10.25 9.44 -22.49
C PRO A 409 -10.34 8.39 -21.36
N ALA A 410 -10.51 7.14 -21.75
CA ALA A 410 -10.41 6.00 -20.84
C ALA A 410 -8.96 5.83 -20.36
N LYS A 411 -8.77 5.36 -19.13
CA LYS A 411 -7.45 4.91 -18.65
C LYS A 411 -7.07 3.55 -19.24
N ASP A 412 -5.78 3.25 -19.26
CA ASP A 412 -5.32 1.87 -19.40
C ASP A 412 -5.60 1.07 -18.12
N PRO A 413 -5.85 -0.25 -18.22
CA PRO A 413 -6.24 -1.05 -17.06
C PRO A 413 -5.03 -1.24 -16.12
N PRO A 414 -5.19 -1.12 -14.79
CA PRO A 414 -4.06 -1.25 -13.87
C PRO A 414 -3.40 -2.65 -13.89
N LYS A 415 -2.08 -2.69 -13.65
CA LYS A 415 -1.24 -3.91 -13.76
C LYS A 415 -1.70 -5.10 -12.89
N ASN A 416 -2.39 -4.81 -11.79
CA ASN A 416 -2.98 -5.76 -10.84
C ASN A 416 -4.34 -6.35 -11.28
N PHE A 417 -4.86 -6.01 -12.47
CA PHE A 417 -6.05 -6.62 -13.04
C PHE A 417 -5.73 -7.89 -13.85
N CYS A 418 -6.64 -8.85 -13.83
CA CYS A 418 -6.62 -10.01 -14.72
C CYS A 418 -7.23 -9.65 -16.07
N THR A 419 -6.75 -10.30 -17.14
CA THR A 419 -7.31 -10.18 -18.51
C THR A 419 -8.50 -11.12 -18.76
N VAL A 420 -8.96 -11.82 -17.73
CA VAL A 420 -10.03 -12.84 -17.74
C VAL A 420 -11.05 -12.57 -16.63
N THR A 421 -12.29 -13.02 -16.82
CA THR A 421 -13.34 -12.97 -15.78
C THR A 421 -13.17 -14.10 -14.75
N SER A 422 -13.81 -14.00 -13.58
CA SER A 422 -13.78 -15.06 -12.56
C SER A 422 -14.30 -16.40 -13.06
N ASP A 423 -15.32 -16.41 -13.93
CA ASP A 423 -15.86 -17.65 -14.51
C ASP A 423 -14.89 -18.29 -15.52
N GLN A 424 -14.04 -17.48 -16.18
CA GLN A 424 -12.93 -17.96 -17.00
C GLN A 424 -11.76 -18.44 -16.14
N ALA A 425 -11.38 -17.68 -15.10
CA ALA A 425 -10.34 -18.04 -14.15
C ALA A 425 -10.64 -19.39 -13.47
N ARG A 426 -11.88 -19.58 -13.00
CA ARG A 426 -12.38 -20.85 -12.42
C ARG A 426 -12.35 -22.04 -13.40
N ALA A 427 -12.26 -21.79 -14.70
CA ALA A 427 -12.12 -22.84 -15.72
C ALA A 427 -10.64 -23.21 -16.00
N ILE A 428 -9.66 -22.49 -15.45
CA ILE A 428 -8.23 -22.78 -15.63
C ILE A 428 -7.83 -23.95 -14.72
N PRO A 429 -7.22 -25.03 -15.27
CA PRO A 429 -6.91 -26.25 -14.50
C PRO A 429 -6.07 -26.01 -13.23
N GLY A 430 -6.60 -26.48 -12.10
CA GLY A 430 -5.94 -26.41 -10.79
C GLY A 430 -5.88 -25.02 -10.18
N THR A 431 -6.68 -24.06 -10.65
CA THR A 431 -7.09 -22.92 -9.83
C THR A 431 -8.18 -23.35 -8.85
N SER A 432 -8.42 -22.57 -7.78
CA SER A 432 -9.59 -22.80 -6.92
C SER A 432 -10.18 -21.51 -6.36
N MET A 433 -11.53 -21.46 -6.32
CA MET A 433 -12.30 -20.25 -6.07
C MET A 433 -13.12 -20.36 -4.78
N LEU A 434 -13.02 -19.34 -3.92
CA LEU A 434 -13.98 -19.08 -2.84
C LEU A 434 -15.10 -18.14 -3.34
N GLU A 435 -16.30 -18.24 -2.78
CA GLU A 435 -17.34 -17.21 -2.93
C GLU A 435 -17.94 -16.86 -1.56
N VAL A 436 -18.23 -15.56 -1.34
CA VAL A 436 -18.83 -15.06 -0.10
C VAL A 436 -19.74 -13.87 -0.39
N GLU A 437 -20.86 -13.77 0.33
CA GLU A 437 -21.77 -12.62 0.27
C GLU A 437 -21.70 -11.80 1.56
N VAL A 438 -21.18 -10.59 1.43
CA VAL A 438 -21.08 -9.56 2.48
C VAL A 438 -22.35 -8.73 2.45
N HIS A 439 -23.04 -8.64 3.59
CA HIS A 439 -24.28 -7.89 3.78
C HIS A 439 -24.01 -6.59 4.56
N ALA A 440 -24.94 -5.64 4.52
CA ALA A 440 -24.79 -4.39 5.27
C ALA A 440 -24.63 -4.69 6.78
N GLY A 441 -23.47 -4.34 7.32
CA GLY A 441 -23.05 -4.65 8.69
C GLY A 441 -22.13 -5.86 8.86
N ASP A 442 -21.80 -6.59 7.79
CA ASP A 442 -20.64 -7.49 7.77
C ASP A 442 -19.34 -6.72 7.44
N MET A 443 -18.20 -7.30 7.81
CA MET A 443 -16.86 -6.92 7.36
C MET A 443 -16.18 -8.12 6.68
N LEU A 444 -15.39 -7.89 5.64
CA LEU A 444 -14.55 -8.92 5.00
C LEU A 444 -13.09 -8.52 5.13
N TYR A 445 -12.29 -9.33 5.83
CA TYR A 445 -10.83 -9.26 5.77
C TYR A 445 -10.33 -10.06 4.57
N LEU A 446 -9.50 -9.43 3.75
CA LEU A 446 -8.86 -9.97 2.56
C LEU A 446 -7.37 -9.60 2.57
N PRO A 447 -6.44 -10.57 2.71
CA PRO A 447 -5.00 -10.31 2.70
C PRO A 447 -4.53 -9.84 1.32
N ALA A 448 -3.44 -9.06 1.29
CA ALA A 448 -2.81 -8.59 0.05
C ALA A 448 -2.50 -9.73 -0.93
N GLY A 449 -2.61 -9.43 -2.22
CA GLY A 449 -2.40 -10.35 -3.33
C GLY A 449 -3.50 -11.37 -3.57
N TRP A 450 -4.51 -11.49 -2.68
CA TRP A 450 -5.67 -12.32 -2.99
C TRP A 450 -6.46 -11.73 -4.15
N TYR A 451 -6.53 -12.50 -5.23
CA TYR A 451 -7.32 -12.17 -6.40
C TYR A 451 -8.80 -12.15 -6.03
N HIS A 452 -9.52 -11.10 -6.42
CA HIS A 452 -10.91 -10.92 -6.09
C HIS A 452 -11.71 -10.20 -7.19
N GLU A 453 -12.96 -10.63 -7.37
CA GLU A 453 -14.00 -9.91 -8.10
C GLU A 453 -15.10 -9.51 -7.12
N VAL A 454 -15.49 -8.22 -7.11
CA VAL A 454 -16.56 -7.67 -6.27
C VAL A 454 -17.77 -7.33 -7.13
N VAL A 455 -18.79 -8.19 -7.09
CA VAL A 455 -20.10 -7.86 -7.68
C VAL A 455 -20.91 -7.07 -6.66
N SER A 456 -21.08 -5.78 -6.94
CA SER A 456 -21.80 -4.84 -6.09
C SER A 456 -23.28 -4.80 -6.45
N LEU A 457 -24.14 -5.08 -5.47
CA LEU A 457 -25.59 -5.16 -5.61
C LEU A 457 -26.26 -4.17 -4.65
N ASP A 458 -27.26 -3.45 -5.15
CA ASP A 458 -28.04 -2.56 -4.30
C ASP A 458 -28.86 -3.34 -3.26
N ALA A 459 -29.26 -2.64 -2.19
CA ALA A 459 -30.12 -3.20 -1.15
C ALA A 459 -31.54 -3.47 -1.67
N VAL A 460 -31.74 -4.62 -2.32
CA VAL A 460 -33.07 -5.19 -2.47
C VAL A 460 -33.51 -5.67 -1.09
N GLN A 461 -34.22 -4.82 -0.35
CA GLN A 461 -35.19 -5.32 0.61
C GLN A 461 -36.11 -6.26 -0.16
N SER A 462 -36.05 -7.55 0.14
CA SER A 462 -37.19 -8.40 -0.19
C SER A 462 -38.35 -7.85 0.64
N PRO A 463 -39.43 -7.31 0.05
CA PRO A 463 -40.64 -7.12 0.82
C PRO A 463 -41.00 -8.50 1.37
N GLU A 464 -41.37 -8.61 2.65
CA GLU A 464 -41.70 -9.91 3.25
C GLU A 464 -42.88 -10.53 2.51
N ALA A 465 -42.57 -11.35 1.51
CA ALA A 465 -43.56 -12.00 0.68
C ALA A 465 -44.37 -12.91 1.61
N PRO A 466 -45.67 -12.64 1.82
CA PRO A 466 -46.45 -13.27 2.88
C PRO A 466 -46.32 -14.79 2.77
N ALA A 467 -46.32 -15.49 3.90
CA ALA A 467 -45.87 -16.89 3.99
C ALA A 467 -46.62 -17.87 3.05
N SER A 468 -47.75 -17.46 2.48
CA SER A 468 -48.55 -18.17 1.46
C SER A 468 -48.11 -17.95 -0.01
N ALA A 469 -47.17 -17.05 -0.31
CA ALA A 469 -46.75 -16.75 -1.68
C ALA A 469 -45.90 -17.88 -2.31
N SER A 470 -46.23 -18.27 -3.55
CA SER A 470 -45.50 -19.33 -4.27
C SER A 470 -44.07 -18.94 -4.63
N ALA A 471 -43.20 -19.95 -4.84
CA ALA A 471 -41.82 -19.72 -5.25
C ALA A 471 -41.71 -18.93 -6.57
N GLU A 472 -42.63 -19.18 -7.51
CA GLU A 472 -42.73 -18.48 -8.78
C GLU A 472 -43.12 -17.00 -8.61
N ALA A 473 -44.05 -16.70 -7.68
CA ALA A 473 -44.41 -15.32 -7.36
C ALA A 473 -43.25 -14.56 -6.69
N LYS A 474 -42.48 -15.23 -5.82
CA LYS A 474 -41.26 -14.67 -5.21
C LYS A 474 -40.16 -14.40 -6.25
N ALA A 475 -39.97 -15.33 -7.19
CA ALA A 475 -39.05 -15.15 -8.32
C ALA A 475 -39.48 -13.99 -9.23
N ALA A 476 -40.77 -13.90 -9.59
CA ALA A 476 -41.31 -12.82 -10.42
C ALA A 476 -41.13 -11.43 -9.79
N ALA A 477 -41.39 -11.30 -8.48
CA ALA A 477 -41.19 -10.05 -7.75
C ALA A 477 -39.69 -9.64 -7.69
N ALA A 478 -38.78 -10.60 -7.53
CA ALA A 478 -37.34 -10.34 -7.59
C ALA A 478 -36.88 -9.89 -8.99
N MET A 479 -37.50 -10.42 -10.06
CA MET A 479 -37.19 -10.02 -11.44
C MET A 479 -37.82 -8.67 -11.85
N SER A 480 -38.81 -8.15 -11.11
CA SER A 480 -39.47 -6.87 -11.38
C SER A 480 -39.02 -5.72 -10.46
N GLY A 481 -37.94 -5.89 -9.70
CA GLY A 481 -37.55 -5.01 -8.58
C GLY A 481 -37.09 -3.58 -8.90
N ALA A 482 -37.20 -3.13 -10.16
CA ALA A 482 -36.80 -1.79 -10.58
C ALA A 482 -37.84 -0.72 -10.20
N ALA A 483 -37.78 -0.22 -8.96
CA ALA A 483 -38.51 0.98 -8.56
C ALA A 483 -38.16 2.15 -9.48
N THR A 484 -39.17 2.79 -10.09
CA THR A 484 -38.94 3.85 -11.08
C THR A 484 -38.33 5.10 -10.44
N ARG A 485 -37.60 5.90 -11.24
CA ARG A 485 -37.00 7.18 -10.81
C ARG A 485 -38.00 8.12 -10.10
N ALA A 486 -39.28 8.09 -10.50
CA ALA A 486 -40.34 8.85 -9.84
C ALA A 486 -40.71 8.30 -8.44
N GLN A 487 -40.75 6.97 -8.27
CA GLN A 487 -41.01 6.33 -6.98
C GLN A 487 -39.82 6.50 -6.01
N LEU A 488 -38.58 6.44 -6.50
CA LEU A 488 -37.38 6.69 -5.71
C LEU A 488 -37.32 8.17 -5.24
N ALA A 489 -37.60 9.12 -6.13
CA ALA A 489 -37.71 10.53 -5.77
C ALA A 489 -38.82 10.79 -4.73
N ALA A 490 -39.96 10.08 -4.82
CA ALA A 490 -41.02 10.16 -3.83
C ALA A 490 -40.60 9.58 -2.46
N ALA A 491 -39.96 8.41 -2.44
CA ALA A 491 -39.45 7.80 -1.20
C ALA A 491 -38.44 8.72 -0.49
N ALA A 492 -37.52 9.33 -1.25
CA ALA A 492 -36.59 10.31 -0.71
C ALA A 492 -37.29 11.58 -0.17
N ALA A 493 -38.31 12.09 -0.86
CA ALA A 493 -39.12 13.24 -0.41
C ALA A 493 -39.97 12.93 0.84
N GLU A 494 -40.35 11.67 1.04
CA GLU A 494 -41.01 11.17 2.26
C GLU A 494 -40.04 10.85 3.41
N GLY A 495 -38.73 11.10 3.24
CA GLY A 495 -37.70 10.82 4.25
C GLY A 495 -37.31 9.34 4.37
N LYS A 496 -37.80 8.47 3.50
CA LYS A 496 -37.53 7.02 3.48
C LYS A 496 -36.20 6.69 2.78
N GLU A 497 -35.16 7.43 3.14
CA GLU A 497 -33.86 7.34 2.45
C GLU A 497 -33.11 6.02 2.73
N ALA A 498 -33.53 5.27 3.76
CA ALA A 498 -33.08 3.91 4.03
C ALA A 498 -33.62 2.86 3.04
N ASP A 499 -34.69 3.17 2.30
CA ASP A 499 -35.33 2.27 1.33
C ASP A 499 -34.81 2.49 -0.11
N LEU A 500 -33.89 3.44 -0.32
CA LEU A 500 -33.29 3.67 -1.63
C LEU A 500 -32.33 2.52 -1.99
N PRO A 501 -32.46 1.89 -3.18
CA PRO A 501 -31.46 0.95 -3.64
C PRO A 501 -30.19 1.72 -4.03
N TYR A 502 -29.15 1.53 -3.23
CA TYR A 502 -27.76 1.90 -3.49
C TYR A 502 -26.84 0.98 -2.67
N HIS A 503 -25.54 1.09 -2.87
CA HIS A 503 -24.54 0.39 -2.08
C HIS A 503 -23.41 1.34 -1.65
N CYS A 504 -22.95 1.18 -0.41
CA CYS A 504 -21.87 1.98 0.17
C CYS A 504 -21.01 1.11 1.09
N ALA A 505 -19.69 1.23 0.97
CA ALA A 505 -18.72 0.53 1.81
C ALA A 505 -17.57 1.46 2.20
N MET A 506 -16.94 1.20 3.33
CA MET A 506 -15.67 1.80 3.73
C MET A 506 -14.65 0.67 3.86
N ASN A 507 -13.39 0.90 3.48
CA ASN A 507 -12.33 -0.06 3.75
C ASN A 507 -11.11 0.59 4.39
N TYR A 508 -10.46 -0.17 5.26
CA TYR A 508 -9.12 0.09 5.75
C TYR A 508 -8.17 -0.79 4.94
N TRP A 509 -7.23 -0.16 4.23
CA TRP A 509 -6.03 -0.84 3.75
C TRP A 509 -4.95 -0.71 4.83
N PHE A 510 -4.29 -1.81 5.14
CA PHE A 510 -3.12 -1.88 6.03
C PHE A 510 -1.88 -2.29 5.22
N HIS A 511 -0.70 -1.86 5.66
CA HIS A 511 0.55 -2.40 5.14
C HIS A 511 0.57 -3.93 5.37
N PRO A 512 0.81 -4.76 4.35
CA PRO A 512 0.70 -6.21 4.48
C PRO A 512 1.81 -6.73 5.41
N PRO A 513 1.50 -7.37 6.55
CA PRO A 513 2.53 -7.86 7.46
C PRO A 513 3.40 -8.93 6.80
N ASP A 514 4.67 -8.97 7.16
CA ASP A 514 5.66 -9.93 6.67
C ASP A 514 6.33 -10.75 7.79
N ALA A 515 5.94 -10.52 9.04
CA ALA A 515 6.29 -11.32 10.21
C ALA A 515 5.06 -12.03 10.83
N ASP A 516 5.31 -13.15 11.52
CA ASP A 516 4.28 -14.00 12.14
C ASP A 516 3.93 -13.61 13.60
N GLU A 517 4.53 -12.55 14.15
CA GLU A 517 4.35 -12.16 15.56
C GLU A 517 3.36 -11.00 15.72
N PHE A 518 2.41 -11.13 16.66
CA PHE A 518 1.36 -10.12 16.86
C PHE A 518 1.90 -8.78 17.37
N GLU A 519 2.94 -8.79 18.22
CA GLU A 519 3.54 -7.56 18.78
C GLU A 519 4.55 -6.90 17.81
N ALA A 520 5.02 -7.63 16.80
CA ALA A 520 5.96 -7.18 15.78
C ALA A 520 5.55 -7.75 14.40
N PRO A 521 4.46 -7.26 13.79
CA PRO A 521 3.89 -7.82 12.55
C PRO A 521 4.67 -7.43 11.28
N TYR A 522 5.65 -6.54 11.40
CA TYR A 522 6.54 -6.09 10.33
C TYR A 522 7.99 -6.43 10.71
N THR A 523 8.79 -6.89 9.74
CA THR A 523 10.23 -7.14 9.95
C THR A 523 11.05 -5.85 9.96
N SER A 524 10.54 -4.79 9.34
CA SER A 524 11.14 -3.45 9.33
C SER A 524 10.53 -2.56 10.42
N GLY A 525 11.33 -1.63 10.95
CA GLY A 525 10.84 -0.54 11.80
C GLY A 525 10.21 0.62 10.99
N PHE A 526 10.22 0.53 9.66
CA PHE A 526 9.88 1.63 8.75
C PHE A 526 8.44 2.12 8.95
N TRP A 527 7.46 1.21 8.85
CA TRP A 527 6.05 1.57 9.01
C TRP A 527 5.69 1.99 10.45
N ALA A 528 6.40 1.47 11.46
CA ALA A 528 6.17 1.84 12.85
C ALA A 528 6.56 3.30 13.13
N ARG A 529 7.74 3.74 12.67
CA ARG A 529 8.14 5.16 12.72
C ARG A 529 7.24 6.04 11.86
N ASP A 530 6.90 5.60 10.64
CA ASP A 530 5.92 6.32 9.83
C ASP A 530 4.63 6.55 10.65
N TRP A 531 4.07 5.51 11.28
CA TRP A 531 2.88 5.68 12.09
C TRP A 531 3.06 6.68 13.27
N GLU A 532 4.16 6.58 14.00
CA GLU A 532 4.47 7.43 15.16
C GLU A 532 4.64 8.91 14.77
N GLU A 533 5.35 9.19 13.67
CA GLU A 533 5.61 10.55 13.17
C GLU A 533 4.34 11.32 12.75
N ARG A 534 3.24 10.61 12.42
CA ARG A 534 1.98 11.26 12.03
C ARG A 534 1.21 11.82 13.23
N ASP A 535 1.56 11.46 14.46
CA ASP A 535 0.89 11.85 15.72
C ASP A 535 -0.64 11.58 15.72
N LEU A 536 -1.06 10.46 15.11
CA LEU A 536 -2.49 10.15 14.87
C LEU A 536 -3.19 9.38 16.01
N ASP A 537 -2.47 9.05 17.08
CA ASP A 537 -3.04 8.49 18.31
C ASP A 537 -3.26 9.58 19.41
N ALA A 538 -3.06 10.86 19.08
CA ALA A 538 -3.17 12.03 19.99
C ALA A 538 -4.53 12.76 19.93
#